data_AF-A0A956YM91-F1
#
_entry.id   AF-A0A956YM91-F1
#
_cell.length_a   1.000
_cell.length_b   1.000
_cell.length_c   1.000
_cell.angle_alpha   90.00
_cell.angle_beta   90.00
_cell.angle_gamma   90.00
#
_symmetry.space_group_name_H-M   'P 1'
#
loop_
_entity.id
_entity.type
_entity.pdbx_description
1 polymer ?
#
loop_
_entity_poly.entity_id
_entity_poly.type
_entity_poly.pdbx_seq_one_letter_code
_entity_poly.pdbx_strand_id
1 'polypeptide(L)'
;MQENMQFKKYDKVATVDEVVLGELLRIHHREEEVNPELRLYASYLEIWSTEFGGHTFIPTDFIDEYDAQTRTIYLTETLSTVQKESWDRTPSFIAGRKSRKEELPIEGTATIA
;
A
#
# COMPACT_ATOMS: atom_id res chain seq x y z
N MET A 1 5.24 -15.08 5.76
CA MET A 1 5.52 -15.63 4.41
C MET A 1 5.47 -14.44 3.47
N GLN A 2 6.62 -13.95 3.00
CA GLN A 2 6.67 -12.90 1.96
C GLN A 2 6.76 -13.63 0.63
N GLU A 3 5.60 -14.03 0.09
CA GLU A 3 5.52 -14.42 -1.31
C GLU A 3 5.67 -13.15 -2.15
N ASN A 4 6.50 -13.22 -3.19
CA ASN A 4 6.80 -12.14 -4.11
C ASN A 4 5.52 -11.42 -4.56
N MET A 5 5.21 -10.28 -3.95
CA MET A 5 4.10 -9.44 -4.37
C MET A 5 4.41 -8.95 -5.77
N GLN A 6 3.61 -9.36 -6.76
CA GLN A 6 3.81 -9.04 -8.18
C GLN A 6 3.43 -7.59 -8.53
N PHE A 7 3.34 -6.73 -7.52
CA PHE A 7 2.86 -5.37 -7.69
C PHE A 7 3.84 -4.57 -8.54
N LYS A 8 3.27 -3.71 -9.37
CA LYS A 8 4.02 -2.76 -10.18
C LYS A 8 3.70 -1.36 -9.70
N LYS A 9 4.62 -0.45 -9.99
CA LYS A 9 4.39 0.97 -9.79
C LYS A 9 3.19 1.41 -10.63
N TYR A 10 2.34 2.23 -10.03
CA TYR A 10 1.06 2.70 -10.58
C TYR A 10 -0.04 1.65 -10.69
N ASP A 11 0.11 0.47 -10.06
CA ASP A 11 -1.04 -0.41 -9.85
C ASP A 11 -2.10 0.33 -9.03
N LYS A 12 -3.37 0.14 -9.39
CA LYS A 12 -4.49 0.77 -8.70
C LYS A 12 -4.70 0.11 -7.36
N VAL A 13 -5.11 0.88 -6.36
CA VAL A 13 -5.57 0.35 -5.08
C VAL A 13 -7.03 0.69 -4.91
N ALA A 14 -7.87 -0.33 -4.75
CA ALA A 14 -9.31 -0.20 -4.64
C ALA A 14 -9.84 -0.89 -3.38
N THR A 15 -10.92 -0.37 -2.82
CA THR A 15 -11.63 -0.98 -1.69
C THR A 15 -12.52 -2.14 -2.15
N VAL A 16 -13.03 -2.93 -1.20
CA VAL A 16 -13.93 -4.06 -1.49
C VAL A 16 -15.25 -3.62 -2.15
N ASP A 17 -15.66 -2.36 -1.94
CA ASP A 17 -16.79 -1.71 -2.61
C ASP A 17 -16.39 -1.05 -3.95
N GLU A 18 -15.27 -1.50 -4.54
CA GLU A 18 -14.75 -1.13 -5.86
C GLU A 18 -14.38 0.36 -6.02
N VAL A 19 -14.21 1.10 -4.93
CA VAL A 19 -13.76 2.50 -5.00
C VAL A 19 -12.24 2.55 -5.12
N VAL A 20 -11.75 3.14 -6.21
CA VAL A 20 -10.32 3.37 -6.41
C VAL A 20 -9.83 4.51 -5.52
N LEU A 21 -8.93 4.19 -4.60
CA LEU A 21 -8.33 5.15 -3.67
C LEU A 21 -7.17 5.93 -4.32
N GLY A 22 -6.42 5.29 -5.22
CA GLY A 22 -5.25 5.89 -5.85
C GLY A 22 -4.31 4.87 -6.50
N GLU A 23 -3.09 5.33 -6.75
CA GLU A 23 -2.06 4.57 -7.46
C GLU A 23 -0.88 4.25 -6.55
N LEU A 24 -0.41 3.01 -6.60
CA LEU A 24 0.71 2.52 -5.81
C LEU A 24 2.04 3.16 -6.23
N LEU A 25 2.77 3.74 -5.27
CA LEU A 25 4.07 4.34 -5.51
C LEU A 25 5.22 3.42 -5.12
N ARG A 26 5.14 2.84 -3.91
CA ARG A 26 6.16 1.99 -3.30
C ARG A 26 5.62 1.27 -2.07
N ILE A 27 6.42 0.37 -1.51
CA ILE A 27 6.11 -0.31 -0.24
C ILE A 27 7.13 0.12 0.81
N HIS A 28 6.66 0.34 2.04
CA HIS A 28 7.51 0.58 3.20
C HIS A 28 7.43 -0.63 4.12
N HIS A 29 8.59 -1.20 4.46
CA HIS A 29 8.69 -2.27 5.45
C HIS A 29 9.22 -1.69 6.75
N ARG A 30 8.49 -1.93 7.84
CA ARG A 30 8.92 -1.59 9.19
C ARG A 30 10.16 -2.41 9.54
N GLU A 31 11.16 -1.76 10.13
CA GLU A 31 12.37 -2.41 10.65
C GLU A 31 12.33 -2.64 12.17
N GLU A 32 11.29 -2.10 12.82
CA GLU A 32 10.99 -2.27 14.24
C GLU A 32 10.00 -3.43 14.49
N GLU A 33 9.68 -3.66 15.76
CA GLU A 33 8.72 -4.67 16.19
C GLU A 33 7.35 -4.51 15.53
N VAL A 34 6.77 -5.65 15.13
CA VAL A 34 5.44 -5.76 14.51
C VAL A 34 4.46 -6.22 15.57
N ASN A 35 3.37 -5.47 15.73
CA ASN A 35 2.28 -5.81 16.65
C ASN A 35 0.93 -5.32 16.05
N PRO A 36 0.18 -6.20 15.38
CA PRO A 36 -1.10 -5.85 14.76
C PRO A 36 -2.17 -5.39 15.77
N GLU A 37 -2.15 -5.91 17.01
CA GLU A 37 -3.09 -5.48 18.06
C GLU A 37 -2.89 -4.01 18.44
N LEU A 38 -1.66 -3.52 18.31
CA LEU A 38 -1.29 -2.12 18.47
C LEU A 38 -1.25 -1.34 17.15
N ARG A 39 -1.74 -1.93 16.05
CA ARG A 39 -1.73 -1.37 14.68
C ARG A 39 -0.31 -1.05 14.16
N LEU A 40 0.69 -1.79 14.66
CA LEU A 40 2.08 -1.72 14.20
C LEU A 40 2.31 -2.78 13.13
N TYR A 41 1.77 -2.55 11.94
CA TYR A 41 1.86 -3.51 10.83
C TYR A 41 3.27 -3.59 10.24
N ALA A 42 3.56 -4.74 9.62
CA ALA A 42 4.87 -5.04 9.06
C ALA A 42 5.20 -4.20 7.83
N SER A 43 4.22 -3.99 6.95
CA SER A 43 4.42 -3.27 5.69
C SER A 43 3.23 -2.39 5.34
N TYR A 44 3.50 -1.30 4.62
CA TYR A 44 2.50 -0.34 4.17
C TYR A 44 2.72 -0.01 2.69
N LEU A 45 1.64 -0.02 1.92
CA LEU A 45 1.58 0.58 0.59
C LEU A 45 1.56 2.10 0.76
N GLU A 46 2.46 2.80 0.08
CA GLU A 46 2.33 4.25 -0.13
C GLU A 46 1.64 4.46 -1.48
N ILE A 47 0.47 5.10 -1.46
CA ILE A 47 -0.27 5.43 -2.68
C ILE A 47 -0.34 6.96 -2.87
N TRP A 48 -0.44 7.38 -4.12
CA TRP A 48 -0.90 8.72 -4.45
C TRP A 48 -2.43 8.69 -4.58
N SER A 49 -3.12 9.25 -3.60
CA SER A 49 -4.58 9.28 -3.55
C SER A 49 -5.12 10.59 -4.10
N THR A 50 -5.98 10.50 -5.11
CA THR A 50 -6.79 11.62 -5.57
C THR A 50 -7.97 11.88 -4.63
N GLU A 51 -8.49 10.83 -4.00
CA GLU A 51 -9.62 10.90 -3.06
C GLU A 51 -9.24 11.66 -1.78
N PHE A 52 -8.05 11.41 -1.23
CA PHE A 52 -7.56 12.06 -0.01
C PHE A 52 -6.63 13.25 -0.29
N GLY A 53 -6.33 13.54 -1.56
CA GLY A 53 -5.54 14.69 -1.97
C GLY A 53 -4.06 14.63 -1.54
N GLY A 54 -3.41 13.48 -1.67
CA GLY A 54 -1.98 13.34 -1.33
C GLY A 54 -1.51 11.91 -1.11
N HIS A 55 -0.49 11.75 -0.28
CA HIS A 55 0.02 10.43 0.08
C HIS A 55 -0.88 9.76 1.11
N THR A 56 -1.22 8.49 0.88
CA THR A 56 -1.99 7.65 1.82
C THR A 56 -1.21 6.36 2.08
N PHE A 57 -1.23 5.89 3.32
CA PHE A 57 -0.44 4.75 3.77
C PHE A 57 -1.33 3.61 4.24
N ILE A 58 -1.37 2.52 3.48
CA ILE A 58 -2.32 1.42 3.66
C ILE A 58 -1.55 0.19 4.15
N PRO A 59 -1.87 -0.39 5.31
CA PRO A 59 -1.23 -1.63 5.74
C PRO A 59 -1.48 -2.79 4.77
N THR A 60 -0.44 -3.56 4.47
CA THR A 60 -0.55 -4.72 3.57
C THR A 60 -1.47 -5.82 4.09
N ASP A 61 -1.70 -5.86 5.40
CA ASP A 61 -2.61 -6.79 6.08
C ASP A 61 -4.07 -6.61 5.64
N PHE A 62 -4.42 -5.48 5.02
CA PHE A 62 -5.76 -5.22 4.47
C PHE A 62 -5.88 -5.54 2.98
N ILE A 63 -4.87 -6.17 2.36
CA ILE A 63 -4.97 -6.62 0.96
C ILE A 63 -5.78 -7.92 0.93
N ASP A 64 -6.81 -7.96 0.11
CA ASP A 64 -7.62 -9.15 -0.16
C ASP A 64 -7.02 -9.93 -1.34
N GLU A 65 -7.00 -9.30 -2.51
CA GLU A 65 -6.52 -9.91 -3.74
C GLU A 65 -5.81 -8.92 -4.67
N TYR A 66 -5.13 -9.47 -5.67
CA TYR A 66 -4.52 -8.71 -6.75
C TYR A 66 -4.97 -9.26 -8.10
N ASP A 67 -5.71 -8.44 -8.85
CA ASP A 67 -6.05 -8.71 -10.24
C ASP A 67 -4.94 -8.17 -11.16
N ALA A 68 -4.14 -9.10 -11.67
CA ALA A 68 -3.06 -8.81 -12.60
C ALA A 68 -3.54 -8.37 -14.00
N GLN A 69 -4.78 -8.68 -14.40
CA GLN A 69 -5.35 -8.25 -15.68
C GLN A 69 -5.72 -6.77 -15.65
N THR A 70 -6.35 -6.33 -14.56
CA THR A 70 -6.75 -4.93 -14.39
C THR A 70 -5.69 -4.08 -13.69
N ARG A 71 -4.63 -4.72 -13.17
CA ARG A 71 -3.58 -4.12 -12.34
C ARG A 71 -4.18 -3.44 -11.11
N THR A 72 -5.08 -4.14 -10.43
CA THR A 72 -5.81 -3.62 -9.26
C THR A 72 -5.50 -4.48 -8.04
N ILE A 73 -5.07 -3.82 -6.97
CA ILE A 73 -4.95 -4.37 -5.62
C ILE A 73 -6.25 -4.05 -4.90
N TYR A 74 -7.00 -5.09 -4.55
CA TYR A 74 -8.24 -4.97 -3.79
C TYR A 74 -7.97 -5.09 -2.31
N LEU A 75 -8.58 -4.20 -1.53
CA LEU A 75 -8.52 -4.21 -0.07
C LEU A 75 -9.74 -4.94 0.50
N THR A 76 -9.58 -5.55 1.67
CA THR A 76 -10.69 -6.14 2.44
C THR A 76 -11.65 -5.09 3.00
N GLU A 77 -11.22 -3.82 3.08
CA GLU A 77 -11.96 -2.72 3.70
C GLU A 77 -12.78 -1.90 2.71
N THR A 78 -13.85 -1.29 3.20
CA THR A 78 -14.70 -0.34 2.45
C THR A 78 -14.13 1.08 2.49
N LEU A 79 -14.52 1.96 1.55
CA LEU A 79 -14.14 3.38 1.60
C LEU A 79 -14.51 4.04 2.94
N SER A 80 -15.69 3.72 3.47
CA SER A 80 -16.15 4.27 4.75
C SER A 80 -15.23 3.89 5.92
N THR A 81 -14.68 2.67 5.93
CA THR A 81 -13.71 2.27 6.96
C THR A 81 -12.40 3.03 6.78
N VAL A 82 -11.87 3.10 5.55
CA VAL A 82 -10.62 3.79 5.24
C VAL A 82 -10.66 5.25 5.69
N GLN A 83 -11.76 5.95 5.42
CA GLN A 83 -11.98 7.33 5.86
C GLN A 83 -11.96 7.50 7.39
N LYS A 84 -12.50 6.52 8.13
CA LYS A 84 -12.51 6.56 9.60
C LYS A 84 -11.15 6.27 10.21
N GLU A 85 -10.37 5.41 9.58
CA GLU A 85 -9.09 4.94 10.10
C GLU A 85 -7.92 5.93 9.89
N SER A 86 -8.15 7.09 9.24
CA SER A 86 -7.17 8.18 9.09
C SER A 86 -5.83 7.73 8.49
N TRP A 87 -5.89 6.91 7.42
CA TRP A 87 -4.72 6.43 6.67
C TRP A 87 -4.03 7.51 5.83
N ASP A 88 -4.56 8.74 5.85
CA ASP A 88 -3.97 9.95 5.28
C ASP A 88 -2.76 10.46 6.08
N ARG A 89 -2.53 9.95 7.29
CA ARG A 89 -1.38 10.32 8.12
C ARG A 89 -0.18 9.43 7.86
N THR A 90 0.98 10.06 7.63
CA THR A 90 2.26 9.35 7.55
C THR A 90 2.55 8.59 8.85
N PRO A 91 2.71 7.26 8.79
CA PRO A 91 3.10 6.47 9.95
C PRO A 91 4.42 6.96 10.59
N SER A 92 4.49 6.93 11.92
CA SER A 92 5.63 7.47 12.68
C SER A 92 6.97 6.81 12.34
N PHE A 93 6.97 5.50 12.07
CA PHE A 93 8.19 4.77 11.69
C PHE A 93 8.71 5.21 10.31
N ILE A 94 7.83 5.54 9.36
CA ILE A 94 8.19 6.08 8.05
C ILE A 94 8.76 7.50 8.22
N ALA A 95 8.09 8.35 9.00
CA ALA A 95 8.56 9.71 9.29
C ALA A 95 9.92 9.69 10.02
N GLY A 96 10.12 8.74 10.92
CA GLY A 96 11.36 8.50 11.66
C GLY A 96 12.46 7.79 10.86
N ARG A 97 12.24 7.49 9.57
CA ARG A 97 13.17 6.75 8.69
C ARG A 97 13.57 5.37 9.23
N LYS A 98 12.65 4.70 9.92
CA LYS A 98 12.82 3.35 10.47
C LYS A 98 12.12 2.31 9.59
N SER A 99 12.22 2.52 8.28
CA SER A 99 11.59 1.70 7.27
C SER A 99 12.51 1.49 6.08
N ARG A 100 12.58 0.26 5.60
CA ARG A 100 13.15 -0.05 4.29
C ARG A 100 12.12 0.26 3.21
N LYS A 101 12.52 1.01 2.19
CA LYS A 101 11.70 1.27 1.01
C LYS A 101 11.93 0.18 -0.03
N GLU A 102 10.86 -0.38 -0.54
CA GLU A 102 10.85 -1.24 -1.72
C GLU A 102 10.30 -0.43 -2.90
N GLU A 103 11.19 -0.11 -3.84
CA GLU A 103 10.81 0.52 -5.10
C GLU A 103 10.25 -0.55 -6.04
N LEU A 104 9.09 -0.27 -6.64
CA LEU A 104 8.38 -1.21 -7.49
C LEU A 104 8.80 -1.05 -8.95
N PRO A 105 8.82 -2.15 -9.72
CA PRO A 105 9.08 -2.08 -11.15
C PRO A 105 7.98 -1.28 -11.86
N ILE A 106 8.36 -0.47 -12.85
CA ILE A 106 7.40 0.18 -13.75
C ILE A 106 7.05 -0.81 -14.87
N GLU A 107 5.80 -0.83 -15.30
CA GLU A 107 5.39 -1.64 -16.44
C GLU A 107 6.15 -1.22 -17.72
N GLY A 108 6.74 -2.19 -18.42
CA GLY A 108 7.43 -1.97 -19.70
C GLY A 108 8.90 -1.56 -19.60
N THR A 109 9.44 -1.27 -18.42
CA THR A 109 10.90 -1.18 -18.24
C THR A 109 11.49 -2.57 -18.11
N ALA A 110 12.03 -3.10 -19.21
CA ALA A 110 13.04 -4.15 -19.12
C ALA A 110 14.21 -3.59 -18.31
N THR A 111 14.54 -4.23 -17.19
CA THR A 111 15.79 -3.97 -16.48
C THR A 111 16.92 -4.30 -17.45
N ILE A 112 17.55 -3.27 -17.99
CA ILE A 112 18.79 -3.44 -18.76
C ILE A 112 19.84 -3.79 -17.71
N ALA A 113 20.23 -5.07 -17.68
CA ALA A 113 21.31 -5.58 -16.86
C ALA A 113 22.67 -5.03 -17.33
#